data_AF-A0A150LH12-F1
#
_entry.id   AF-A0A150LH12-F1
#
_cell.length_a   1.000
_cell.length_b   1.000
_cell.length_c   1.000
_cell.angle_alpha   90.00
_cell.angle_beta   90.00
_cell.angle_gamma   90.00
#
_symmetry.space_group_name_H-M   'P 1'
#
loop_
_entity.id
_entity.type
_entity.pdbx_description
1 polymer ?
#
loop_
_entity_poly.entity_id
_entity_poly.type
_entity_poly.pdbx_seq_one_letter_code
_entity_poly.pdbx_strand_id
1 'polypeptide(L)'
;MKTVRVMKIVSHDESQLRSLDELMRVFCSAKRYAFNRLLEGRNAKEIIKHLPHQFRLNKRFAEDAVLLVQSLISSQRELLPMRLEDVKAKIEKTEKKIDDYHHGRKTPKNVDLPTCLDGLQRRLEKWKSKEAELKHHLDQGTIPRVIFGGKENFYKRLKGKITNEEWKDLRSNQLYARGDKSKKGNLNIPV
;
A
#
# COMPACT_ATOMS: atom_id res chain seq x y z
N MET A 1 -17.14 -3.92 17.36
CA MET A 1 -16.71 -4.02 15.95
C MET A 1 -16.67 -2.63 15.33
N LYS A 2 -15.54 -2.19 14.76
CA LYS A 2 -15.46 -0.90 14.06
C LYS A 2 -15.97 -1.12 12.63
N THR A 3 -17.04 -0.44 12.24
CA THR A 3 -17.62 -0.55 10.89
C THR A 3 -16.99 0.52 10.00
N VAL A 4 -16.44 0.11 8.86
CA VAL A 4 -15.96 1.03 7.82
C VAL A 4 -16.87 0.90 6.61
N ARG A 5 -17.32 2.03 6.06
CA ARG A 5 -18.07 2.07 4.80
C ARG A 5 -17.30 2.92 3.80
N VAL A 6 -17.23 2.45 2.57
CA VAL A 6 -16.69 3.22 1.45
C VAL A 6 -17.87 3.76 0.66
N MET A 7 -17.83 5.06 0.36
CA MET A 7 -18.85 5.74 -0.42
C MET A 7 -18.19 6.58 -1.49
N LYS A 8 -18.81 6.63 -2.68
CA LYS A 8 -18.43 7.57 -3.72
C LYS A 8 -19.22 8.86 -3.47
N ILE A 9 -18.52 9.96 -3.26
CA ILE A 9 -19.16 11.27 -3.13
C ILE A 9 -19.49 11.74 -4.55
N VAL A 10 -20.73 12.16 -4.76
CA VAL A 10 -21.23 12.70 -6.04
C VAL A 10 -21.87 14.04 -5.72
N SER A 11 -21.48 15.09 -6.45
CA SER A 11 -22.13 16.39 -6.42
C SER A 11 -22.31 16.86 -7.86
N HIS A 12 -23.40 17.60 -8.10
CA HIS A 12 -23.66 18.27 -9.38
C HIS A 12 -23.05 19.67 -9.43
N ASP A 13 -22.51 20.15 -8.31
CA ASP A 13 -21.85 21.45 -8.18
C ASP A 13 -20.33 21.27 -8.36
N GLU A 14 -19.79 21.79 -9.46
CA GLU A 14 -18.36 21.72 -9.75
C GLU A 14 -17.48 22.41 -8.70
N SER A 15 -17.97 23.48 -8.06
CA SER A 15 -17.20 24.20 -7.03
C SER A 15 -17.00 23.34 -5.78
N GLN A 16 -18.01 22.55 -5.43
CA GLN A 16 -17.94 21.57 -4.34
C GLN A 16 -17.00 20.43 -4.70
N LEU A 17 -17.05 19.93 -5.94
CA LEU A 17 -16.13 18.90 -6.41
C LEU A 17 -14.67 19.37 -6.35
N ARG A 18 -14.37 20.58 -6.85
CA ARG A 18 -13.02 21.16 -6.77
C ARG A 18 -12.54 21.31 -5.32
N SER A 19 -13.42 21.76 -4.42
CA SER A 19 -13.09 21.90 -2.99
C SER A 19 -12.82 20.55 -2.32
N LEU A 20 -13.59 19.52 -2.70
CA LEU A 20 -13.40 18.16 -2.21
C LEU A 20 -12.11 17.55 -2.73
N ASP A 21 -11.78 17.74 -4.01
CA ASP A 21 -10.54 17.26 -4.62
C ASP A 21 -9.32 17.87 -3.95
N GLU A 22 -9.36 19.18 -3.68
CA GLU A 22 -8.30 19.86 -2.93
C GLU A 22 -8.16 19.30 -1.51
N LEU A 23 -9.28 19.07 -0.80
CA LEU A 23 -9.27 18.47 0.53
C LEU A 23 -8.69 17.05 0.51
N MET A 24 -9.09 16.20 -0.45
CA MET A 24 -8.55 14.84 -0.63
C MET A 24 -7.06 14.87 -0.94
N ARG A 25 -6.63 15.80 -1.80
CA ARG A 25 -5.24 15.99 -2.19
C ARG A 25 -4.36 16.34 -1.00
N VAL A 26 -4.81 17.30 -0.20
CA VAL A 26 -4.12 17.75 1.01
C VAL A 26 -4.12 16.62 2.07
N PHE A 27 -5.26 15.98 2.33
CA PHE A 27 -5.38 14.87 3.26
C PHE A 27 -4.45 13.71 2.91
N CYS A 28 -4.44 13.27 1.65
CA CYS A 28 -3.55 12.20 1.21
C CYS A 28 -2.07 12.59 1.23
N SER A 29 -1.74 13.87 1.08
CA SER A 29 -0.38 14.38 1.24
C SER A 29 0.07 14.33 2.71
N ALA A 30 -0.79 14.78 3.63
CA ALA A 30 -0.56 14.65 5.07
C ALA A 30 -0.41 13.19 5.52
N LYS A 31 -1.25 12.28 5.00
CA LYS A 31 -1.16 10.83 5.23
C LYS A 31 0.22 10.28 4.86
N ARG A 32 0.73 10.62 3.68
CA ARG A 32 2.04 10.15 3.20
C ARG A 32 3.19 10.75 3.99
N TYR A 33 3.09 12.03 4.35
CA TYR A 33 4.05 12.68 5.24
C TYR A 33 4.10 11.96 6.59
N ALA A 34 2.95 11.77 7.23
CA ALA A 34 2.84 11.07 8.50
C ALA A 34 3.39 9.64 8.44
N PHE A 35 3.15 8.91 7.34
CA PHE A 35 3.72 7.58 7.11
C PHE A 35 5.24 7.58 7.17
N ASN A 36 5.90 8.46 6.42
CA ASN A 36 7.35 8.54 6.43
C ASN A 36 7.89 8.95 7.81
N ARG A 37 7.26 9.93 8.46
CA ARG A 37 7.68 10.39 9.80
C ARG A 37 7.53 9.31 10.88
N LEU A 38 6.47 8.50 10.82
CA LEU A 38 6.28 7.38 11.74
C LEU A 38 7.31 6.27 11.50
N LEU A 39 7.69 5.99 10.25
CA LEU A 39 8.76 5.04 9.95
C LEU A 39 10.14 5.52 10.41
N GLU A 40 10.36 6.83 10.47
CA GLU A 40 11.56 7.44 11.07
C GLU A 40 11.54 7.48 12.61
N GLY A 41 10.50 6.94 13.24
CA GLY A 41 10.39 6.89 14.70
C GLY A 41 9.88 8.18 15.36
N ARG A 42 9.40 9.17 14.60
CA ARG A 42 8.82 10.39 15.21
C ARG A 42 7.53 10.08 15.98
N ASN A 43 7.28 10.85 17.04
CA ASN A 43 6.12 10.66 17.88
C ASN A 43 4.81 11.04 17.16
N ALA A 44 3.80 10.18 17.26
CA ALA A 44 2.49 10.40 16.63
C ALA A 44 1.82 11.70 17.08
N LYS A 45 1.92 12.07 18.37
CA LYS A 45 1.32 13.30 18.92
C LYS A 45 1.98 14.56 18.33
N GLU A 46 3.29 14.54 18.13
CA GLU A 46 4.02 15.64 17.51
C GLU A 46 3.64 15.80 16.04
N ILE A 47 3.53 14.69 15.31
CA ILE A 47 3.05 14.69 13.92
C ILE A 47 1.65 15.30 13.87
N ILE A 48 0.72 14.86 14.71
CA ILE A 48 -0.65 15.40 14.77
C ILE A 48 -0.66 16.92 15.04
N LYS A 49 0.22 17.42 15.90
CA LYS A 49 0.35 18.86 16.17
C LYS A 49 0.91 19.62 14.96
N HIS A 50 1.84 19.03 14.21
CA HIS A 50 2.49 19.66 13.06
C HIS A 50 1.58 19.72 11.82
N LEU A 51 0.82 18.66 11.55
CA LEU A 51 0.04 18.51 10.31
C LEU A 51 -0.90 19.70 10.00
N PRO A 52 -1.67 20.26 10.97
CA PRO A 52 -2.52 21.41 10.71
C PRO A 52 -1.79 22.63 10.15
N HIS A 53 -0.61 22.95 10.69
CA HIS A 53 0.18 24.09 10.24
C HIS A 53 0.80 23.85 8.86
N GLN A 54 1.30 22.64 8.61
CA GLN A 54 1.98 22.29 7.36
C GLN A 54 1.02 22.14 6.18
N PHE A 55 -0.14 21.51 6.41
CA PHE A 55 -1.07 21.11 5.37
C PHE A 55 -2.38 21.91 5.39
N ARG A 56 -2.54 22.89 6.29
CA ARG A 56 -3.81 23.64 6.48
C ARG A 56 -5.01 22.71 6.71
N LEU A 57 -4.78 21.58 7.38
CA LEU A 57 -5.82 20.62 7.73
C LEU A 57 -6.40 20.93 9.10
N ASN A 58 -7.70 20.66 9.28
CA ASN A 58 -8.26 20.69 10.61
C ASN A 58 -7.64 19.58 11.50
N LYS A 59 -7.63 19.79 12.81
CA LYS A 59 -7.00 18.88 13.77
C LYS A 59 -7.56 17.46 13.69
N ARG A 60 -8.86 17.30 13.44
CA ARG A 60 -9.48 15.97 13.30
C ARG A 60 -8.99 15.20 12.08
N PHE A 61 -8.87 15.86 10.93
CA PHE A 61 -8.29 15.25 9.73
C PHE A 61 -6.82 14.90 9.92
N ALA A 62 -6.07 15.69 10.69
CA ALA A 62 -4.70 15.33 11.08
C ALA A 62 -4.66 14.05 11.95
N GLU A 63 -5.54 13.96 12.96
CA GLU A 63 -5.69 12.76 13.80
C GLU A 63 -6.14 11.53 12.98
N ASP A 64 -7.01 11.73 12.00
CA ASP A 64 -7.48 10.71 11.05
C ASP A 64 -6.39 10.21 10.12
N ALA A 65 -5.60 11.11 9.55
CA ALA A 65 -4.46 10.75 8.71
C ALA A 65 -3.46 9.89 9.49
N VAL A 66 -3.13 10.29 10.73
CA VAL A 66 -2.17 9.54 11.57
C VAL A 66 -2.74 8.19 12.01
N LEU A 67 -4.01 8.12 12.40
CA LEU A 67 -4.65 6.83 12.75
C LEU A 67 -4.62 5.84 11.58
N LEU A 68 -4.98 6.30 10.38
CA LEU A 68 -4.96 5.45 9.19
C LEU A 68 -3.55 4.91 8.92
N VAL A 69 -2.55 5.77 9.04
CA VAL A 69 -1.14 5.39 8.83
C VAL A 69 -0.68 4.37 9.86
N GLN A 70 -0.99 4.57 11.14
CA GLN A 70 -0.66 3.60 12.19
C GLN A 70 -1.32 2.25 11.92
N SER A 71 -2.60 2.26 11.53
CA SER A 71 -3.34 1.05 11.17
C SER A 71 -2.73 0.35 9.95
N LEU A 72 -2.31 1.12 8.94
CA LEU A 72 -1.62 0.62 7.76
C LEU A 72 -0.28 -0.04 8.13
N ILE A 73 0.54 0.62 8.94
CA ILE A 73 1.83 0.09 9.38
C ILE A 73 1.63 -1.19 10.21
N SER A 74 0.67 -1.21 11.13
CA SER A 74 0.32 -2.41 11.92
C SER A 74 -0.06 -3.56 11.00
N SER A 75 -0.97 -3.32 10.05
CA SER A 75 -1.37 -4.33 9.08
C SER A 75 -0.21 -4.84 8.23
N GLN A 76 0.71 -3.98 7.80
CA GLN A 76 1.89 -4.43 7.03
C GLN A 76 2.81 -5.32 7.87
N ARG A 77 2.97 -5.04 9.17
CA ARG A 77 3.76 -5.86 10.10
C ARG A 77 3.08 -7.21 10.35
N GLU A 78 1.80 -7.21 10.65
CA GLU A 78 1.01 -8.41 10.91
C GLU A 78 0.98 -9.37 9.71
N LEU A 79 0.91 -8.83 8.49
CA LEU A 79 0.90 -9.63 7.26
C LEU A 79 2.29 -10.12 6.83
N LEU A 80 3.37 -9.61 7.42
CA LEU A 80 4.72 -9.90 6.96
C LEU A 80 5.10 -11.40 7.09
N PRO A 81 4.82 -12.09 8.22
CA PRO A 81 5.10 -13.52 8.34
C PRO A 81 4.32 -14.36 7.34
N MET A 82 3.03 -14.08 7.17
CA MET A 82 2.18 -14.77 6.18
C MET A 82 2.73 -14.61 4.76
N ARG A 83 3.14 -13.39 4.37
CA ARG A 83 3.73 -13.14 3.05
C ARG A 83 5.05 -13.87 2.84
N LEU A 84 5.85 -14.02 3.88
CA LEU A 84 7.09 -14.79 3.83
C LEU A 84 6.79 -16.27 3.55
N GLU A 85 5.83 -16.86 4.26
CA GLU A 85 5.39 -18.23 4.03
C GLU A 85 4.80 -18.44 2.62
N ASP A 86 4.01 -17.49 2.12
CA ASP A 86 3.51 -17.53 0.74
C ASP A 86 4.63 -17.53 -0.29
N VAL A 87 5.74 -16.84 -0.03
CA VAL A 87 6.92 -16.82 -0.92
C VAL A 87 7.68 -18.13 -0.82
N LYS A 88 7.90 -18.68 0.38
CA LYS A 88 8.53 -20.00 0.57
C LYS A 88 7.76 -21.10 -0.16
N ALA A 89 6.43 -21.12 -0.03
CA ALA A 89 5.59 -22.06 -0.75
C ALA A 89 5.71 -21.92 -2.28
N LYS A 90 5.97 -20.71 -2.81
CA LYS A 90 6.23 -20.50 -4.24
C LYS A 90 7.62 -20.98 -4.65
N ILE A 91 8.62 -20.83 -3.79
CA ILE A 91 9.99 -21.35 -3.99
C ILE A 91 9.91 -22.88 -4.10
N GLU A 92 9.34 -23.54 -3.09
CA GLU A 92 9.21 -25.00 -3.04
C GLU A 92 8.48 -25.56 -4.27
N LYS A 93 7.34 -24.95 -4.65
CA LYS A 93 6.61 -25.34 -5.87
C LYS A 93 7.44 -25.17 -7.15
N THR A 94 8.30 -24.16 -7.20
CA THR A 94 9.16 -23.91 -8.36
C THR A 94 10.32 -24.90 -8.40
N GLU A 95 10.95 -25.18 -7.26
CA GLU A 95 12.03 -26.18 -7.14
C GLU A 95 11.52 -27.58 -7.49
N LYS A 96 10.37 -27.99 -6.95
CA LYS A 96 9.73 -29.26 -7.32
C LYS A 96 9.43 -29.34 -8.82
N LYS A 97 9.01 -28.23 -9.44
CA LYS A 97 8.74 -28.21 -10.88
C LYS A 97 10.04 -28.36 -11.70
N ILE A 98 11.13 -27.74 -11.27
CA ILE A 98 12.46 -27.91 -11.88
C ILE A 98 12.91 -29.37 -11.74
N ASP A 99 12.78 -29.95 -10.55
CA ASP A 99 13.10 -31.36 -10.27
C ASP A 99 12.32 -32.33 -11.18
N ASP A 100 11.00 -32.13 -11.31
CA ASP A 100 10.15 -32.95 -12.15
C ASP A 100 10.58 -32.91 -13.63
N TYR A 101 11.07 -31.77 -14.11
CA TYR A 101 11.58 -31.63 -15.49
C TYR A 101 12.94 -32.30 -15.67
N HIS A 102 13.87 -32.16 -14.70
CA HIS A 102 15.18 -32.84 -14.77
C HIS A 102 15.05 -34.37 -14.77
N HIS A 103 14.10 -34.91 -14.00
CA HIS A 103 13.85 -36.35 -13.91
C HIS A 103 12.88 -36.88 -14.98
N GLY A 104 12.44 -36.05 -15.94
CA GLY A 104 11.53 -36.47 -17.00
C GLY A 104 10.10 -36.81 -16.54
N ARG A 105 9.73 -36.49 -15.30
CA ARG A 105 8.35 -36.68 -14.78
C ARG A 105 7.36 -35.72 -15.45
N LYS A 106 7.85 -34.61 -16.01
CA LYS A 106 7.10 -33.64 -16.79
C LYS A 106 7.86 -33.25 -18.04
N THR A 107 7.12 -32.85 -19.07
CA THR A 107 7.68 -32.31 -20.31
C THR A 107 7.02 -30.97 -20.65
N PRO A 108 7.79 -29.98 -21.11
CA PRO A 108 7.24 -28.69 -21.51
C PRO A 108 6.46 -28.84 -22.84
N LYS A 109 5.31 -28.18 -22.93
CA LYS A 109 4.41 -28.30 -24.10
C LYS A 109 4.73 -27.31 -25.23
N ASN A 110 5.18 -26.10 -24.88
CA ASN A 110 5.24 -24.98 -25.81
C ASN A 110 6.67 -24.51 -26.13
N VAL A 111 7.65 -24.94 -25.34
CA VAL A 111 9.05 -24.51 -25.42
C VAL A 111 9.96 -25.70 -25.17
N ASP A 112 11.20 -25.62 -25.63
CA ASP A 112 12.22 -26.63 -25.34
C ASP A 112 12.57 -26.68 -23.84
N LEU A 113 13.11 -27.82 -23.41
CA LEU A 113 13.45 -28.08 -22.01
C LEU A 113 14.48 -27.08 -21.45
N PRO A 114 15.61 -26.80 -22.12
CA PRO A 114 16.55 -25.77 -21.69
C PRO A 114 15.91 -24.40 -21.44
N THR A 115 15.14 -23.88 -22.41
CA THR A 115 14.46 -22.58 -22.26
C THR A 115 13.44 -22.59 -21.12
N CYS A 116 12.71 -23.70 -20.93
CA CYS A 116 11.79 -23.84 -19.81
C CYS A 116 12.50 -23.76 -18.46
N LEU A 117 13.62 -24.48 -18.32
CA LEU A 117 14.41 -24.54 -17.10
C LEU A 117 15.04 -23.18 -16.76
N ASP A 118 15.62 -22.47 -17.74
CA ASP A 118 16.15 -21.11 -17.55
C ASP A 118 15.05 -20.16 -17.05
N GLY A 119 13.85 -20.21 -17.64
CA GLY A 119 12.71 -19.42 -17.20
C GLY A 119 12.26 -19.73 -15.75
N LEU A 120 12.34 -21.00 -15.34
CA LEU A 120 12.04 -21.42 -13.97
C LEU A 120 13.15 -21.01 -12.98
N GLN A 121 14.42 -21.08 -13.39
CA GLN A 121 15.56 -20.63 -12.59
C GLN A 121 15.46 -19.13 -12.31
N ARG A 122 15.22 -18.29 -13.33
CA ARG A 122 15.01 -16.84 -13.14
C ARG A 122 13.82 -16.54 -12.22
N ARG A 123 12.75 -17.34 -12.32
CA ARG A 123 11.59 -17.22 -11.41
C ARG A 123 11.98 -17.60 -9.98
N LEU A 124 12.77 -18.65 -9.80
CA LEU A 124 13.27 -19.10 -8.50
C LEU A 124 14.16 -18.03 -7.87
N GLU A 125 15.11 -17.48 -8.60
CA GLU A 125 15.97 -16.37 -8.16
C GLU A 125 15.17 -15.16 -7.71
N LYS A 126 14.16 -14.77 -8.50
CA LYS A 126 13.24 -13.69 -8.13
C LYS A 126 12.53 -13.96 -6.80
N TRP A 127 12.07 -15.19 -6.56
CA TRP A 127 11.40 -15.54 -5.31
C TRP A 127 12.37 -15.62 -4.14
N LYS A 128 13.57 -16.17 -4.32
CA LYS A 128 14.63 -16.19 -3.29
C LYS A 128 15.07 -14.78 -2.90
N SER A 129 15.25 -13.88 -3.88
CA SER A 129 15.49 -12.46 -3.62
C SER A 129 14.35 -11.83 -2.81
N LYS A 130 13.10 -12.16 -3.15
CA LYS A 130 11.94 -11.65 -2.41
C LYS A 130 11.86 -12.20 -0.99
N GLU A 131 12.16 -13.48 -0.79
CA GLU A 131 12.25 -14.11 0.53
C GLU A 131 13.29 -13.40 1.40
N ALA A 132 14.49 -13.17 0.86
CA ALA A 132 15.56 -12.47 1.56
C ALA A 132 15.15 -11.04 1.97
N GLU A 133 14.50 -10.29 1.07
CA GLU A 133 13.94 -8.96 1.38
C GLU A 133 12.94 -9.00 2.54
N LEU A 134 11.97 -9.94 2.49
CA LEU A 134 10.93 -10.04 3.51
C LEU A 134 11.50 -10.51 4.86
N LYS A 135 12.45 -11.45 4.83
CA LYS A 135 13.16 -11.93 6.02
C LYS A 135 13.95 -10.81 6.67
N HIS A 136 14.70 -10.02 5.88
CA HIS A 136 15.41 -8.84 6.38
C HIS A 136 14.47 -7.86 7.08
N HIS A 137 13.30 -7.56 6.49
CA HIS A 137 12.31 -6.69 7.13
C HIS A 137 11.77 -7.27 8.44
N LEU A 138 11.54 -8.57 8.48
CA LEU A 138 11.06 -9.27 9.67
C LEU A 138 12.09 -9.20 10.80
N ASP A 139 13.35 -9.52 10.49
CA ASP A 139 14.46 -9.54 11.45
C ASP A 139 14.76 -8.14 12.02
N GLN A 140 14.62 -7.10 11.19
CA GLN A 140 14.85 -5.70 11.59
C GLN A 140 13.60 -5.02 12.20
N GLY A 141 12.45 -5.70 12.26
CA GLY A 141 11.19 -5.10 12.73
C GLY A 141 10.67 -3.94 11.86
N THR A 142 11.11 -3.89 10.59
CA THR A 142 10.71 -2.88 9.62
C THR A 142 9.63 -3.42 8.68
N ILE A 143 9.12 -2.57 7.77
CA ILE A 143 8.15 -3.00 6.76
C ILE A 143 8.70 -2.80 5.36
N PRO A 144 8.28 -3.65 4.39
CA PRO A 144 8.57 -3.41 2.99
C PRO A 144 8.03 -2.06 2.50
N ARG A 145 8.66 -1.51 1.47
CA ARG A 145 8.26 -0.24 0.88
C ARG A 145 6.80 -0.26 0.42
N VAL A 146 6.03 0.71 0.92
CA VAL A 146 4.64 0.95 0.50
C VAL A 146 4.61 1.97 -0.63
N ILE A 147 3.88 1.65 -1.71
CA ILE A 147 3.68 2.54 -2.87
C ILE A 147 2.23 3.04 -2.84
N PHE A 148 2.06 4.32 -2.50
CA PHE A 148 0.76 4.98 -2.54
C PHE A 148 0.26 5.15 -3.98
N GLY A 149 -1.02 4.82 -4.23
CA GLY A 149 -1.61 4.74 -5.57
C GLY A 149 -1.52 3.35 -6.22
N GLY A 150 -0.79 2.42 -5.59
CA GLY A 150 -0.69 1.03 -6.04
C GLY A 150 0.55 0.74 -6.89
N LYS A 151 1.17 -0.41 -6.65
CA LYS A 151 2.40 -0.85 -7.31
C LYS A 151 2.24 -1.01 -8.83
N GLU A 152 1.09 -1.50 -9.29
CA GLU A 152 0.81 -1.66 -10.71
C GLU A 152 0.81 -0.32 -11.46
N ASN A 153 0.11 0.67 -10.90
CA ASN A 153 0.01 2.01 -11.46
C ASN A 153 1.37 2.73 -11.44
N PHE A 154 2.20 2.50 -10.42
CA PHE A 154 3.60 2.97 -10.43
C PHE A 154 4.40 2.42 -11.62
N TYR A 155 4.27 1.13 -11.94
CA TYR A 155 4.92 0.57 -13.14
C TYR A 155 4.29 1.06 -14.45
N LYS A 156 2.98 1.29 -14.49
CA LYS A 156 2.33 1.94 -15.65
C LYS A 156 2.94 3.33 -15.88
N ARG A 157 3.14 4.11 -14.80
CA ARG A 157 3.77 5.43 -14.86
C ARG A 157 5.21 5.37 -15.36
N LEU A 158 6.01 4.40 -14.88
CA LEU A 158 7.38 4.19 -15.34
C LEU A 158 7.48 3.83 -16.83
N LYS A 159 6.47 3.11 -17.35
CA LYS A 159 6.37 2.72 -18.76
C LYS A 159 5.72 3.80 -19.64
N GLY A 160 5.43 4.99 -19.11
CA GLY A 160 4.77 6.07 -19.85
C GLY A 160 3.31 5.79 -20.23
N LYS A 161 2.68 4.77 -19.62
CA LYS A 161 1.28 4.38 -19.93
C LYS A 161 0.22 5.24 -19.23
N ILE A 162 0.62 5.94 -18.17
CA ILE A 162 -0.19 6.96 -17.51
C ILE A 162 0.66 8.20 -17.29
N THR A 163 0.02 9.35 -17.33
CA THR A 163 0.59 10.65 -17.07
C THR A 163 0.97 10.80 -15.59
N ASN A 164 1.76 11.84 -15.29
CA ASN A 164 2.07 12.18 -13.91
C ASN A 164 0.81 12.63 -13.13
N GLU A 165 -0.15 13.24 -13.82
CA GLU A 165 -1.36 13.75 -13.18
C GLU A 165 -2.30 12.62 -12.81
N GLU A 166 -2.57 11.68 -13.73
CA GLU A 166 -3.34 10.48 -13.42
C GLU A 166 -2.72 9.69 -12.25
N TRP A 167 -1.39 9.61 -12.18
CA TRP A 167 -0.71 8.98 -11.05
C TRP A 167 -0.91 9.73 -9.74
N LYS A 168 -0.90 11.07 -9.77
CA LYS A 168 -1.21 11.90 -8.60
C LYS A 168 -2.65 11.72 -8.15
N ASP A 169 -3.60 11.60 -9.06
CA ASP A 169 -5.02 11.43 -8.74
C ASP A 169 -5.25 10.07 -8.07
N LEU A 170 -4.70 8.99 -8.64
CA LEU A 170 -4.80 7.64 -8.09
C LEU A 170 -4.27 7.50 -6.65
N ARG A 171 -3.35 8.38 -6.23
CA ARG A 171 -2.78 8.39 -4.88
C ARG A 171 -3.36 9.46 -3.96
N SER A 172 -4.26 10.31 -4.46
CA SER A 172 -4.76 11.50 -3.76
C SER A 172 -6.29 11.65 -3.79
N ASN A 173 -7.02 10.62 -4.22
CA ASN A 173 -8.48 10.59 -4.39
C ASN A 173 -9.22 9.95 -3.19
N GLN A 174 -8.68 10.10 -1.97
CA GLN A 174 -9.27 9.50 -0.76
C GLN A 174 -9.36 10.52 0.36
N LEU A 175 -10.53 10.55 1.01
CA LEU A 175 -10.74 11.17 2.30
C LEU A 175 -11.19 10.11 3.29
N TYR A 176 -10.71 10.21 4.53
CA TYR A 176 -11.22 9.40 5.62
C TYR A 176 -11.68 10.33 6.72
N ALA A 177 -12.83 9.99 7.29
CA ALA A 177 -13.42 10.71 8.37
C ALA A 177 -14.13 9.72 9.29
N ARG A 178 -13.95 9.87 10.60
CA ARG A 178 -14.58 9.00 11.59
C ARG A 178 -15.68 9.74 12.37
N GLY A 179 -16.78 9.05 12.65
CA GLY A 179 -17.78 9.51 13.61
C GLY A 179 -17.44 9.07 15.03
N ASP A 180 -17.85 9.85 16.02
CA ASP A 180 -17.80 9.49 17.43
C ASP A 180 -19.24 9.40 17.97
N LYS A 181 -19.60 8.20 18.46
CA LYS A 181 -20.94 7.94 19.02
C LYS A 181 -21.24 8.86 20.20
N SER A 182 -20.25 9.17 21.04
CA SER A 182 -20.41 10.09 22.18
C SER A 182 -20.65 11.53 21.74
N LYS A 183 -20.29 11.87 20.50
CA LYS A 183 -20.45 13.20 19.90
C LYS A 183 -21.53 13.25 18.82
N LYS A 184 -22.44 12.27 18.80
CA LYS A 184 -23.56 12.16 17.85
C LYS A 184 -23.14 12.10 16.38
N GLY A 185 -21.94 11.58 16.07
CA GLY A 185 -21.49 11.39 14.69
C GLY A 185 -20.16 12.09 14.39
N ASN A 186 -19.96 12.45 13.13
CA ASN A 186 -18.72 13.06 12.66
C ASN A 186 -18.85 14.58 12.69
N LEU A 187 -18.17 15.28 13.60
CA LEU A 187 -18.31 16.74 13.65
C LEU A 187 -17.51 17.50 12.58
N ASN A 188 -16.87 16.81 11.63
CA ASN A 188 -16.39 17.41 10.38
C ASN A 188 -17.42 17.30 9.24
N ILE A 189 -18.39 16.39 9.36
CA ILE A 189 -19.46 16.17 8.39
C ILE A 189 -20.76 16.10 9.21
N PRO A 190 -21.29 17.26 9.67
CA PRO A 190 -22.58 17.27 10.32
C PRO A 190 -23.60 16.71 9.34
N VAL A 191 -24.32 15.68 9.78
CA VAL A 191 -25.44 15.07 9.06
C VAL A 191 -26.73 15.71 9.56
#